data_AF-A0A3B9K9K8-F1
#
_entry.id   AF-A0A3B9K9K8-F1
#
_cell.length_a   1.000
_cell.length_b   1.000
_cell.length_c   1.000
_cell.angle_alpha   90.00
_cell.angle_beta   90.00
_cell.angle_gamma   90.00
#
_symmetry.space_group_name_H-M   'P 1'
#
loop_
_entity.id
_entity.type
_entity.pdbx_description
1 polymer ?
#
loop_
_entity_poly.entity_id
_entity_poly.type
_entity_poly.pdbx_seq_one_letter_code
_entity_poly.pdbx_strand_id
1 'polypeptide(L)' 'LIEAKPTELMAQVRMPLNFALVLDHSGSMKGAKLKNVKEAVKMVIERLEPTDYISVVIFDDTCQVIIPSMPAR' A
#
# COMPACT_ATOMS: atom_id res chain seq x y z
N LEU A 1 9.88 24.86 -12.79
CA LEU A 1 9.45 23.48 -12.50
C LEU A 1 10.14 22.57 -13.50
N ILE A 2 10.88 21.56 -13.06
CA ILE A 2 11.50 20.57 -13.94
C ILE A 2 10.48 19.44 -14.06
N GLU A 3 10.06 19.14 -15.29
CA GLU A 3 9.16 18.02 -15.57
C GLU A 3 10.03 16.81 -15.95
N ALA A 4 10.00 15.77 -15.12
CA ALA A 4 10.69 14.52 -15.41
C ALA A 4 9.80 13.64 -16.28
N LYS A 5 10.24 13.36 -17.51
CA LYS A 5 9.62 12.36 -18.38
C LYS A 5 10.50 11.11 -18.39
N PRO A 6 9.94 9.91 -18.14
CA PRO A 6 10.71 8.69 -18.22
C PRO A 6 11.19 8.49 -19.66
N THR A 7 12.46 8.12 -19.82
CA THR A 7 12.99 7.69 -21.11
C THR A 7 12.25 6.42 -21.56
N GLU A 8 11.86 6.32 -22.83
CA GLU A 8 11.05 5.20 -23.36
C GLU A 8 11.64 3.82 -23.04
N LEU A 9 12.97 3.70 -22.98
CA LEU A 9 13.69 2.49 -22.57
C LEU A 9 13.45 2.07 -21.10
N MET A 10 13.21 3.02 -20.19
CA MET A 10 12.90 2.74 -18.79
C MET A 10 11.40 2.55 -18.53
N ALA A 11 10.54 3.00 -19.44
CA ALA A 11 9.08 2.87 -19.28
C ALA A 11 8.59 1.41 -19.33
N GLN A 12 9.39 0.49 -19.90
CA GLN A 12 9.09 -0.95 -19.94
C GLN A 12 9.65 -1.75 -18.77
N VAL A 13 10.52 -1.18 -17.93
CA VAL A 13 11.10 -1.89 -16.78
C VAL A 13 10.28 -1.60 -15.53
N ARG A 14 9.50 -2.60 -15.07
CA ARG A 14 8.82 -2.52 -13.78
C ARG A 14 9.86 -2.63 -12.67
N MET A 15 10.09 -1.55 -11.95
CA MET A 15 10.94 -1.56 -10.77
C MET A 15 10.17 -2.11 -9.57
N PRO A 16 10.82 -2.90 -8.69
CA PRO A 16 10.21 -3.33 -7.44
C PRO A 16 9.69 -2.16 -6.62
N LEU A 17 8.46 -2.26 -6.14
CA LEU A 17 7.83 -1.24 -5.31
C LEU A 17 8.00 -1.55 -3.82
N ASN A 18 8.06 -0.52 -2.99
CA ASN A 18 7.84 -0.65 -1.55
C ASN A 18 6.55 0.08 -1.17
N PHE A 19 5.48 -0.68 -0.95
CA PHE A 19 4.12 -0.18 -0.84
C PHE A 19 3.67 -0.12 0.62
N ALA A 20 3.51 1.09 1.16
CA ALA A 20 3.05 1.30 2.53
C ALA A 20 1.58 1.74 2.58
N LEU A 21 0.75 0.94 3.26
CA LEU A 21 -0.65 1.23 3.50
C LEU A 21 -0.82 1.79 4.91
N VAL A 22 -1.30 3.03 5.01
CA VAL A 22 -1.60 3.69 6.29
C VAL A 22 -3.11 3.86 6.39
N LEU A 23 -3.74 3.13 7.32
CA LEU A 23 -5.19 2.97 7.39
C LEU A 23 -5.77 3.62 8.65
N ASP A 24 -6.80 4.44 8.47
CA ASP A 24 -7.54 5.05 9.59
C ASP A 24 -8.39 3.97 10.30
N HIS A 25 -8.20 3.83 11.61
CA HIS A 25 -8.94 2.92 12.49
C HIS A 25 -9.85 3.64 13.50
N SER A 26 -10.10 4.94 13.30
CA SER A 26 -10.98 5.73 14.16
C SER A 26 -12.40 5.16 14.25
N GLY A 27 -13.15 5.58 15.27
CA GLY A 27 -14.55 5.16 15.47
C GLY A 27 -15.45 5.42 14.25
N SER A 28 -15.12 6.41 13.42
CA SER A 28 -15.85 6.77 12.20
C SER A 28 -15.73 5.76 11.06
N MET A 29 -14.72 4.88 11.13
CA MET A 29 -14.40 3.85 10.13
C MET A 29 -15.13 2.53 10.40
N LYS A 30 -15.86 2.39 11.51
CA LYS A 30 -16.61 1.17 11.86
C LYS A 30 -17.64 0.77 10.78
N GLY A 31 -17.98 -0.52 10.77
CA GLY A 31 -18.99 -1.08 9.89
C GLY A 31 -18.52 -1.18 8.43
N ALA A 32 -19.31 -0.65 7.50
CA ALA A 32 -19.09 -0.83 6.06
C ALA A 32 -17.77 -0.22 5.56
N LYS A 33 -17.32 0.91 6.13
CA LYS A 33 -16.07 1.57 5.70
C LYS A 33 -14.85 0.68 5.95
N LEU A 34 -14.71 0.15 7.17
CA LEU A 34 -13.63 -0.78 7.50
C LEU A 34 -13.68 -2.04 6.63
N LYS A 35 -14.88 -2.57 6.36
CA LYS A 35 -15.03 -3.71 5.45
C LYS A 35 -14.50 -3.37 4.05
N ASN A 36 -14.91 -2.22 3.50
CA ASN A 36 -14.47 -1.78 2.17
C ASN A 36 -12.97 -1.52 2.11
N VAL A 37 -12.37 -0.94 3.17
CA VAL A 37 -10.92 -0.76 3.25
C VAL A 37 -10.20 -2.10 3.23
N LYS A 38 -10.67 -3.10 3.97
CA LYS A 38 -10.07 -4.45 3.96
C LYS A 38 -10.12 -5.08 2.58
N GLU A 39 -11.25 -4.98 1.87
CA GLU A 39 -11.36 -5.48 0.49
C GLU A 39 -10.43 -4.71 -0.46
N ALA A 40 -10.33 -3.37 -0.32
CA ALA A 40 -9.42 -2.57 -1.11
C ALA A 40 -7.94 -2.95 -0.88
N VAL A 41 -7.55 -3.15 0.37
CA VAL A 41 -6.20 -3.61 0.74
C VAL A 41 -5.92 -4.98 0.13
N LYS A 42 -6.88 -5.90 0.17
CA LYS A 42 -6.74 -7.22 -0.45
C LYS A 42 -6.52 -7.11 -1.96
N MET A 43 -7.30 -6.28 -2.66
CA MET A 43 -7.12 -6.04 -4.10
C MET A 43 -5.76 -5.43 -4.44
N VAL A 44 -5.19 -4.61 -3.55
CA VAL A 44 -3.84 -4.07 -3.73
C VAL A 44 -2.81 -5.19 -3.60
N ILE A 45 -2.89 -5.99 -2.54
CA ILE A 45 -1.98 -7.12 -2.30
C ILE A 45 -2.00 -8.09 -3.49
N GLU A 46 -3.18 -8.41 -4.03
CA GLU A 46 -3.35 -9.29 -5.20
C GLU A 46 -2.70 -8.77 -6.49
N ARG A 47 -2.35 -7.48 -6.56
CA ARG A 47 -1.70 -6.85 -7.72
C ARG A 47 -0.20 -6.63 -7.53
N LEU A 48 0.32 -6.89 -6.33
CA LEU A 48 1.75 -6.81 -6.07
C LEU A 48 2.46 -8.04 -6.65
N GLU A 49 3.66 -7.83 -7.15
CA GLU A 49 4.52 -8.92 -7.59
C GLU A 49 5.40 -9.41 -6.43
N PRO A 50 5.93 -10.65 -6.49
CA PRO A 50 6.79 -11.20 -5.44
C PRO A 50 8.06 -10.41 -5.14
N THR A 51 8.46 -9.52 -6.05
CA THR A 51 9.58 -8.60 -5.88
C THR A 51 9.22 -7.33 -5.13
N ASP A 52 7.92 -7.01 -5.03
CA ASP A 52 7.43 -5.85 -4.31
C ASP A 52 7.45 -6.11 -2.80
N TYR A 53 7.51 -5.03 -2.02
CA TYR A 53 7.41 -5.04 -0.57
C TYR A 53 6.12 -4.39 -0.14
N ILE A 54 5.57 -4.84 0.98
CA ILE A 54 4.37 -4.28 1.58
C ILE A 54 4.55 -4.07 3.07
N SER A 55 4.00 -2.96 3.57
CA SER A 55 3.79 -2.73 4.99
C SER A 55 2.38 -2.20 5.24
N VAL A 56 1.77 -2.57 6.37
CA VAL A 56 0.46 -2.09 6.79
C VAL A 56 0.57 -1.48 8.16
N VAL A 57 0.10 -0.25 8.26
CA VAL A 57 0.08 0.56 9.47
C VAL A 57 -1.36 1.01 9.70
N ILE A 58 -1.83 0.89 10.93
CA ILE A 58 -3.09 1.51 11.35
C ILE A 58 -2.79 2.74 12.18
N PHE A 59 -3.66 3.75 12.07
CA PHE A 59 -3.57 4.94 12.89
C PHE A 59 -4.93 5.35 13.44
N ASP A 60 -4.90 5.85 14.66
CA ASP A 60 -5.96 6.61 15.32
C ASP A 60 -5.33 7.65 16.26
N ASP A 61 -5.49 7.52 17.57
CA ASP A 61 -4.73 8.25 18.59
C ASP A 61 -3.28 7.75 18.68
N THR A 62 -3.03 6.51 18.24
CA THR A 62 -1.70 5.91 18.16
C THR A 62 -1.44 5.33 16.78
N CYS A 63 -0.16 5.14 16.45
CA CYS A 63 0.25 4.50 15.20
C CYS A 63 0.80 3.10 15.51
N GLN A 64 0.30 2.09 14.82
CA GLN A 64 0.71 0.70 15.02
C GLN A 64 1.01 0.02 13.69
N VAL A 65 2.19 -0.60 13.59
CA VAL A 65 2.58 -1.42 12.44
C VAL A 65 1.96 -2.80 12.63
N ILE A 66 1.01 -3.15 11.76
CA ILE A 66 0.33 -4.45 11.76
C ILE A 66 1.10 -5.46 10.90
N ILE A 67 1.66 -4.99 9.79
CA ILE A 67 2.53 -5.79 8.91
C ILE A 67 3.82 -4.98 8.70
N PRO A 68 4.98 -5.45 9.21
CA PRO A 68 6.26 -4.79 8.93
C PRO A 68 6.59 -4.90 7.43
N SER A 69 7.44 -4.01 6.93
CA SER A 69 7.86 -4.07 5.52
C SER A 69 8.48 -5.43 5.21
N MET A 70 7.81 -6.18 4.33
CA MET A 70 8.21 -7.52 3.92
C MET A 70 7.85 -7.76 2.45
N PRO A 71 8.50 -8.72 1.76
CA PRO A 71 8.11 -9.08 0.40
C PRO A 71 6.63 -9.46 0.32
N ALA A 72 5.93 -8.93 -0.69
CA ALA A 72 4.56 -9.30 -1.00
C ALA A 72 4.55 -10.76 -1.50
N ARG A 73 4.01 -11.69 -0.71
CA ARG A 73 3.92 -13.12 -1.03
C ARG A 73 2.55 -13.65 -0.65
#